data_AF-A0A856MBK0-F1
#
_entry.id   AF-A0A856MBK0-F1
#
_cell.length_a   1.000
_cell.length_b   1.000
_cell.length_c   1.000
_cell.angle_alpha   90.00
_cell.angle_beta   90.00
_cell.angle_gamma   90.00
#
_symmetry.space_group_name_H-M   'P 1'
#
loop_
_entity.id
_entity.type
_entity.pdbx_description
1 polymer ?
#
loop_
_entity_poly.entity_id
_entity_poly.type
_entity_poly.pdbx_seq_one_letter_code
_entity_poly.pdbx_strand_id
1 'polypeptide(L)'
;MYSISLISTLVVGSVFLVTGIVKALAPQTFIIHITKLQLFSQKVNLAVAIAFTILECVLGIALILQLFPQWLFPGTIVLLLVLSCLTYWSTSTKRTNNCGCYNGLINISPNQSLLLNIIYTALIGLAWFYPVVDILTVSQQVSALLISLAISCLGTGVSYLYLWKKEKPLLDLSLLKVDRLWQPKWIEEYADSLTTGDKLVVFLMPGCQMCKSWIKVLKIVHKRPDLPDVVAGVARTPEEVQEFVQLYNINFPVVAMNPFVMSRFAEAFPTGVLLENGIIREKWLGVMPLAFVQRIKPNLSVAEVAKS
;
A
#
# COMPACT_ATOMS: atom_id res chain seq x y z
N MET A 1 15.36 -6.95 35.33
CA MET A 1 13.89 -6.95 35.13
C MET A 1 13.38 -5.63 34.56
N TYR A 2 13.76 -4.47 35.12
CA TYR A 2 13.54 -3.14 34.53
C TYR A 2 13.92 -3.05 33.04
N SER A 3 15.08 -3.61 32.68
CA SER A 3 15.58 -3.63 31.31
C SER A 3 14.65 -4.37 30.34
N ILE A 4 13.89 -5.38 30.81
CA ILE A 4 13.02 -6.19 29.94
C ILE A 4 11.80 -5.38 29.50
N SER A 5 11.15 -4.67 30.44
CA SER A 5 10.01 -3.81 30.13
C SER A 5 10.42 -2.67 29.19
N LEU A 6 11.53 -2.00 29.49
CA LEU A 6 12.07 -0.94 28.63
C LEU A 6 12.39 -1.43 27.22
N ILE A 7 13.10 -2.55 27.09
CA ILE A 7 13.43 -3.13 25.77
C ILE A 7 12.14 -3.51 25.03
N SER A 8 11.17 -4.11 25.72
CA SER A 8 9.90 -4.53 25.12
C SER A 8 9.11 -3.34 24.58
N THR A 9 8.94 -2.28 25.37
CA THR A 9 8.21 -1.09 24.93
C THR A 9 8.97 -0.28 23.89
N LEU A 10 10.30 -0.25 23.96
CA LEU A 10 11.14 0.38 22.94
C LEU A 10 11.00 -0.32 21.60
N VAL A 11 11.08 -1.66 21.57
CA VAL A 11 10.96 -2.45 20.34
C VAL A 11 9.58 -2.25 19.71
N VAL A 12 8.51 -2.47 20.47
CA VAL A 12 7.14 -2.35 19.96
C VAL A 12 6.82 -0.90 19.58
N GLY A 13 7.16 0.06 20.46
CA GLY A 13 6.94 1.48 20.21
C GLY A 13 7.70 1.99 18.98
N SER A 14 8.93 1.53 18.76
CA SER A 14 9.71 1.87 17.55
C SER A 14 9.06 1.35 16.28
N VAL A 15 8.52 0.12 16.31
CA VAL A 15 7.79 -0.43 15.15
C VAL A 15 6.58 0.43 14.83
N PHE A 16 5.70 0.70 15.79
CA PHE A 16 4.52 1.55 15.62
C PHE A 16 4.89 2.96 15.11
N LEU A 17 5.94 3.57 15.68
CA LEU A 17 6.38 4.90 15.28
C LEU A 17 6.90 4.91 13.83
N VAL A 18 7.75 3.95 13.47
CA VAL A 18 8.30 3.86 12.10
C VAL A 18 7.18 3.60 11.09
N THR A 19 6.27 2.67 11.35
CA THR A 19 5.16 2.38 10.43
C THR A 19 4.18 3.55 10.32
N GLY A 20 3.92 4.26 11.42
CA GLY A 20 3.14 5.50 11.44
C GLY A 20 3.79 6.62 10.61
N ILE A 21 5.10 6.86 10.77
CA ILE A 21 5.84 7.85 9.98
C ILE A 21 5.79 7.50 8.50
N VAL A 22 6.00 6.24 8.12
CA VAL A 22 5.95 5.83 6.71
C VAL A 22 4.54 6.01 6.13
N LYS A 23 3.47 5.72 6.90
CA LYS A 23 2.10 6.02 6.48
C LYS A 23 1.85 7.52 6.32
N ALA A 24 2.43 8.35 7.19
CA ALA A 24 2.35 9.79 7.05
C ALA A 24 3.09 10.28 5.80
N LEU A 25 4.28 9.76 5.48
CA LEU A 25 5.08 10.18 4.33
C LEU A 25 4.58 9.63 2.97
N ALA A 26 3.98 8.45 2.98
CA ALA A 26 3.42 7.79 1.80
C ALA A 26 1.94 7.43 1.99
N PRO A 27 1.04 8.44 2.16
CA PRO A 27 -0.34 8.21 2.59
C PRO A 27 -1.20 7.48 1.57
N GLN A 28 -0.88 7.59 0.27
CA GLN A 28 -1.66 7.01 -0.82
C GLN A 28 -1.84 5.48 -0.68
N THR A 29 -0.75 4.77 -0.37
CA THR A 29 -0.76 3.31 -0.23
C THR A 29 -1.70 2.85 0.89
N PHE A 30 -1.72 3.57 2.01
CA PHE A 30 -2.56 3.24 3.15
C PHE A 30 -4.05 3.54 2.87
N ILE A 31 -4.37 4.65 2.21
CA ILE A 31 -5.75 4.98 1.80
C ILE A 31 -6.30 3.90 0.86
N ILE A 32 -5.50 3.46 -0.13
CA ILE A 32 -5.88 2.38 -1.05
C ILE A 32 -6.14 1.10 -0.26
N HIS A 33 -5.28 0.78 0.72
CA HIS A 33 -5.47 -0.39 1.56
C HIS A 33 -6.79 -0.34 2.35
N ILE A 34 -7.08 0.77 3.05
CA ILE A 34 -8.36 0.97 3.76
C ILE A 34 -9.56 0.85 2.82
N THR A 35 -9.45 1.40 1.60
CA THR A 35 -10.50 1.33 0.59
C THR A 35 -10.78 -0.10 0.14
N LYS A 36 -9.74 -0.94 0.00
CA LYS A 36 -9.88 -2.36 -0.35
C LYS A 36 -10.56 -3.17 0.75
N LEU A 37 -10.45 -2.77 2.01
CA LEU A 37 -11.15 -3.44 3.11
C LEU A 37 -12.67 -3.30 3.00
N GLN A 38 -13.18 -2.29 2.28
CA GLN A 38 -14.62 -2.04 2.09
C GLN A 38 -15.41 -2.07 3.42
N LEU A 39 -14.81 -1.50 4.48
CA LEU A 39 -15.43 -1.36 5.81
C LEU A 39 -16.20 -0.05 5.96
N PHE A 40 -15.74 1.00 5.29
CA PHE A 40 -16.32 2.34 5.36
C PHE A 40 -16.66 2.87 3.97
N SER A 41 -17.48 3.92 3.94
CA SER A 41 -17.77 4.64 2.70
C SER A 41 -16.53 5.39 2.21
N GLN A 42 -16.46 5.67 0.90
CA GLN A 42 -15.31 6.34 0.28
C GLN A 42 -14.95 7.67 0.94
N LYS A 43 -15.96 8.42 1.40
CA LYS A 43 -15.77 9.71 2.10
C LYS A 43 -15.11 9.54 3.48
N VAL A 44 -15.34 8.41 4.13
CA VAL A 44 -14.85 8.12 5.49
C VAL A 44 -13.47 7.47 5.47
N ASN A 45 -13.13 6.72 4.40
CA ASN A 45 -11.83 6.06 4.25
C ASN A 45 -10.63 7.01 4.46
N LEU A 46 -10.73 8.24 3.95
CA LEU A 46 -9.69 9.25 4.13
C LEU A 46 -9.51 9.64 5.62
N ALA A 47 -10.62 9.93 6.30
CA ALA A 47 -10.59 10.30 7.71
C ALA A 47 -10.05 9.16 8.59
N VAL A 48 -10.43 7.91 8.29
CA VAL A 48 -9.93 6.72 8.99
C VAL A 48 -8.44 6.53 8.75
N ALA A 49 -7.95 6.71 7.52
CA ALA A 49 -6.52 6.61 7.21
C ALA A 49 -5.69 7.64 8.00
N ILE A 50 -6.15 8.89 8.06
CA ILE A 50 -5.51 9.97 8.83
C ILE A 50 -5.54 9.65 10.33
N ALA A 51 -6.71 9.30 10.88
CA ALA A 51 -6.88 9.02 12.30
C ALA A 51 -6.00 7.84 12.75
N PHE A 52 -5.95 6.76 11.97
CA PHE A 52 -5.15 5.60 12.29
C PHE A 52 -3.64 5.90 12.19
N THR A 53 -3.22 6.72 11.22
CA THR A 53 -1.82 7.17 11.09
C THR A 53 -1.39 7.97 12.32
N ILE A 54 -2.22 8.91 12.78
CA ILE A 54 -1.96 9.72 13.98
C ILE A 54 -1.91 8.83 15.22
N LEU A 55 -2.89 7.93 15.38
CA LEU A 55 -2.95 6.98 16.49
C LEU A 55 -1.65 6.18 16.59
N GLU A 56 -1.14 5.67 15.47
CA GLU A 56 0.06 4.83 15.42
C GLU A 56 1.33 5.58 15.82
N CYS A 57 1.50 6.82 15.33
CA CYS A 57 2.61 7.70 15.72
C CYS A 57 2.56 8.03 17.21
N VAL A 58 1.39 8.44 17.71
CA VAL A 58 1.20 8.79 19.12
C VAL A 58 1.43 7.58 20.02
N LEU A 59 0.89 6.41 19.66
CA LEU A 59 1.08 5.17 20.41
C LEU A 59 2.55 4.73 20.42
N GLY A 60 3.25 4.86 19.29
CA GLY A 60 4.67 4.57 19.19
C GLY A 60 5.51 5.43 20.14
N ILE A 61 5.28 6.75 20.15
CA ILE A 61 5.95 7.69 21.07
C ILE A 61 5.56 7.38 22.52
N ALA A 62 4.28 7.14 22.79
CA ALA A 62 3.80 6.83 24.14
C ALA A 62 4.43 5.55 24.70
N LEU A 63 4.64 4.51 23.89
CA LEU A 63 5.32 3.27 24.29
C LEU A 63 6.81 3.48 24.54
N ILE A 64 7.49 4.26 23.69
CA ILE A 64 8.92 4.57 23.87
C ILE A 64 9.13 5.35 25.17
N LEU A 65 8.26 6.31 25.48
CA LEU A 65 8.32 7.14 26.69
C LEU A 65 7.61 6.52 27.91
N GLN A 66 6.95 5.36 27.73
CA GLN A 66 6.14 4.69 28.74
C GLN A 66 5.11 5.61 29.42
N LEU A 67 4.36 6.39 28.63
CA LEU A 67 3.34 7.31 29.14
C LEU A 67 2.12 6.53 29.66
N PHE A 68 1.71 6.74 30.91
CA PHE A 68 0.53 6.09 31.51
C PHE A 68 0.48 4.57 31.29
N PRO A 69 1.49 3.78 31.72
CA PRO A 69 1.64 2.36 31.37
C PRO A 69 0.41 1.50 31.74
N GLN A 70 -0.27 1.86 32.84
CA GLN A 70 -1.51 1.22 33.31
C GLN A 70 -2.66 1.21 32.28
N TRP A 71 -2.74 2.23 31.42
CA TRP A 71 -3.74 2.32 30.35
C TRP A 71 -3.14 1.97 28.99
N LEU A 72 -1.87 2.36 28.79
CA LEU A 72 -1.16 2.17 27.52
C LEU A 72 -1.01 0.70 27.16
N PHE A 73 -0.54 -0.14 28.09
CA PHE A 73 -0.27 -1.56 27.81
C PHE A 73 -1.54 -2.35 27.46
N PRO A 74 -2.63 -2.33 28.25
CA PRO A 74 -3.88 -2.97 27.84
C PRO A 74 -4.42 -2.41 26.54
N GLY A 75 -4.35 -1.08 26.34
CA GLY A 75 -4.79 -0.44 25.10
C GLY A 75 -4.04 -0.94 23.86
N THR A 76 -2.71 -1.06 23.95
CA THR A 76 -1.87 -1.61 22.87
C THR A 76 -2.19 -3.07 22.59
N ILE A 77 -2.38 -3.90 23.63
CA ILE A 77 -2.75 -5.31 23.48
C ILE A 77 -4.11 -5.43 22.75
N VAL A 78 -5.12 -4.67 23.18
CA VAL A 78 -6.44 -4.65 22.54
C VAL A 78 -6.31 -4.23 21.08
N LEU A 79 -5.55 -3.18 20.79
CA LEU A 79 -5.32 -2.73 19.41
C LEU A 79 -4.66 -3.82 18.55
N LEU A 80 -3.61 -4.47 19.05
CA LEU A 80 -2.93 -5.56 18.34
C LEU A 80 -3.84 -6.76 18.08
N LEU A 81 -4.71 -7.11 19.02
CA LEU A 81 -5.72 -8.14 18.83
C LEU A 81 -6.75 -7.74 17.76
N VAL A 82 -7.24 -6.50 17.80
CA VAL A 82 -8.16 -5.98 16.77
C VAL A 82 -7.51 -6.01 15.37
N LEU A 83 -6.25 -5.59 15.24
CA LEU A 83 -5.52 -5.65 13.97
C LEU A 83 -5.26 -7.08 13.49
N SER A 84 -5.04 -8.01 14.43
CA SER A 84 -4.90 -9.43 14.11
C SER A 84 -6.21 -10.02 13.59
N CYS A 85 -7.34 -9.73 14.25
CA CYS A 85 -8.67 -10.11 13.79
C CYS A 85 -8.99 -9.52 12.41
N LEU A 86 -8.67 -8.24 12.20
CA LEU A 86 -8.86 -7.57 10.91
C LEU A 86 -8.01 -8.20 9.79
N THR A 87 -6.76 -8.57 10.09
CA THR A 87 -5.86 -9.25 9.15
C THR A 87 -6.40 -10.64 8.78
N TYR A 88 -6.84 -11.41 9.78
CA TYR A 88 -7.44 -12.73 9.54
C TYR A 88 -8.74 -12.64 8.74
N TRP A 89 -9.62 -11.69 9.07
CA TRP A 89 -10.90 -11.50 8.38
C TRP A 89 -10.73 -11.03 6.93
N SER A 90 -9.85 -10.05 6.68
CA SER A 90 -9.60 -9.50 5.34
C SER A 90 -9.00 -10.52 4.38
N THR A 91 -8.17 -11.43 4.89
CA THR A 91 -7.55 -12.50 4.10
C THR A 91 -8.48 -13.68 3.87
N SER A 92 -9.25 -14.08 4.89
CA SER A 92 -10.27 -15.13 4.76
C SER A 92 -11.35 -14.76 3.75
N THR A 93 -11.69 -13.48 3.66
CA THR A 93 -12.65 -12.94 2.67
C THR A 93 -12.03 -12.62 1.30
N LYS A 94 -10.74 -12.89 1.10
CA LYS A 94 -9.97 -12.59 -0.13
C LYS A 94 -10.04 -11.11 -0.55
N ARG A 95 -10.28 -10.19 0.40
CA ARG A 95 -10.33 -8.74 0.16
C ARG A 95 -8.93 -8.15 -0.03
N THR A 96 -7.95 -8.67 0.71
CA THR A 96 -6.55 -8.27 0.58
C THR A 96 -5.65 -9.52 0.67
N ASN A 97 -4.53 -9.47 -0.07
CA ASN A 97 -3.50 -10.52 0.00
C ASN A 97 -2.30 -10.12 0.88
N ASN A 98 -2.27 -8.86 1.34
CA ASN A 98 -1.22 -8.29 2.16
C ASN A 98 -1.81 -7.61 3.40
N CYS A 99 -1.00 -7.54 4.47
CA CYS A 99 -1.37 -6.90 5.73
C CYS A 99 -1.57 -5.38 5.62
N GLY A 100 -0.83 -4.69 4.75
CA GLY A 100 -0.95 -3.23 4.56
C GLY A 100 -0.40 -2.36 5.71
N CYS A 101 -0.18 -2.91 6.91
CA CYS A 101 0.29 -2.16 8.08
C CYS A 101 1.69 -1.53 7.92
N TYR A 102 2.58 -2.11 7.10
CA TYR A 102 3.93 -1.58 6.89
C TYR A 102 4.04 -0.67 5.66
N ASN A 103 2.91 -0.31 5.05
CA ASN A 103 2.81 0.68 3.97
C ASN A 103 3.81 0.50 2.81
N GLY A 104 4.14 -0.75 2.48
CA GLY A 104 5.09 -1.10 1.41
C GLY A 104 6.57 -1.02 1.79
N LEU A 105 6.93 -0.54 3.01
CA LEU A 105 8.32 -0.56 3.50
C LEU A 105 8.84 -2.00 3.60
N ILE A 106 8.02 -2.88 4.17
CA ILE A 106 8.30 -4.31 4.31
C ILE A 106 7.07 -5.07 3.82
N ASN A 107 7.26 -5.92 2.80
CA ASN A 107 6.19 -6.77 2.28
C ASN A 107 6.08 -8.04 3.11
N ILE A 108 5.25 -7.96 4.15
CA ILE A 108 4.99 -9.04 5.11
C ILE A 108 3.72 -9.78 4.69
N SER A 109 3.81 -11.11 4.59
CA SER A 109 2.64 -11.95 4.34
C SER A 109 1.66 -11.89 5.53
N PRO A 110 0.36 -12.15 5.33
CA PRO A 110 -0.59 -12.07 6.44
C PRO A 110 -0.25 -12.96 7.63
N ASN A 111 0.21 -14.18 7.39
CA ASN A 111 0.61 -15.11 8.46
C ASN A 111 1.81 -14.58 9.26
N GLN A 112 2.80 -13.99 8.57
CA GLN A 112 3.93 -13.34 9.25
C GLN A 112 3.47 -12.13 10.06
N SER A 113 2.50 -11.36 9.57
CA SER A 113 1.95 -10.23 10.33
C SER A 113 1.19 -10.69 11.58
N LEU A 114 0.43 -11.78 11.49
CA LEU A 114 -0.25 -12.36 12.65
C LEU A 114 0.77 -12.83 13.69
N LEU A 115 1.84 -13.49 13.25
CA LEU A 115 2.93 -13.90 14.13
C LEU A 115 3.61 -12.70 14.80
N LEU A 116 3.91 -11.64 14.05
CA LEU A 116 4.49 -10.42 14.61
C LEU A 116 3.57 -9.77 15.64
N ASN A 117 2.27 -9.70 15.39
CA ASN A 117 1.31 -9.17 16.36
C ASN A 117 1.24 -10.02 17.64
N ILE A 118 1.35 -11.35 17.53
CA ILE A 118 1.44 -12.24 18.69
C ILE A 118 2.72 -11.96 19.49
N ILE A 119 3.86 -11.80 18.82
CA ILE A 119 5.14 -11.45 19.45
C ILE A 119 5.04 -10.09 20.15
N TYR A 120 4.51 -9.07 19.49
CA TYR A 120 4.34 -7.73 20.08
C TYR A 120 3.38 -7.76 21.26
N THR A 121 2.30 -8.55 21.18
CA THR A 121 1.35 -8.73 22.28
C THR A 121 2.03 -9.39 23.48
N ALA A 122 2.86 -10.42 23.25
CA ALA A 122 3.64 -11.07 24.31
C ALA A 122 4.66 -10.11 24.94
N LEU A 123 5.36 -9.30 24.15
CA LEU A 123 6.31 -8.30 24.64
C LEU A 123 5.63 -7.25 25.53
N ILE A 124 4.47 -6.71 25.11
CA ILE A 124 3.72 -5.76 25.92
C ILE A 124 3.11 -6.43 27.15
N GLY A 125 2.64 -7.68 27.03
CA GLY A 125 2.18 -8.47 28.18
C GLY A 125 3.27 -8.66 29.23
N LEU A 126 4.49 -9.02 28.80
CA LEU A 126 5.66 -9.10 29.68
C LEU A 126 5.98 -7.73 30.31
N ALA A 127 5.94 -6.64 29.54
CA ALA A 127 6.16 -5.29 30.07
C ALA A 127 5.12 -4.91 31.14
N TRP A 128 3.87 -5.39 31.02
CA TRP A 128 2.81 -5.15 31.99
C TRP A 128 3.01 -5.92 33.30
N PHE A 129 3.46 -7.18 33.26
CA PHE A 129 3.75 -7.94 34.48
C PHE A 129 4.98 -7.44 35.25
N TYR A 130 5.86 -6.69 34.60
CA TYR A 130 7.05 -6.09 35.21
C TYR A 130 7.05 -4.56 35.01
N PRO A 131 6.09 -3.85 35.63
CA PRO A 131 5.94 -2.42 35.42
C PRO A 131 7.15 -1.66 35.98
N VAL A 132 7.52 -0.61 35.24
CA VAL A 132 8.61 0.30 35.60
C VAL A 132 8.05 1.41 36.49
N VAL A 133 8.86 1.89 37.43
CA VAL A 133 8.53 3.09 38.23
C VAL A 133 8.42 4.30 37.29
N ASP A 134 7.31 5.04 37.37
CA ASP A 134 7.08 6.24 36.57
C ASP A 134 8.27 7.22 36.71
N ILE A 135 9.03 7.38 35.63
CA ILE A 135 10.19 8.29 35.59
C ILE A 135 9.74 9.75 35.41
N LEU A 136 8.59 9.94 34.75
CA LEU A 136 7.98 11.25 34.49
C LEU A 136 6.81 11.51 35.43
N THR A 137 6.71 12.75 35.90
CA THR A 137 5.53 13.24 36.63
C THR A 137 4.28 13.25 35.74
N VAL A 138 3.09 13.17 36.33
CA VAL A 138 1.81 13.19 35.59
C VAL A 138 1.72 14.39 34.64
N SER A 139 2.13 15.58 35.09
CA SER A 139 2.13 16.79 34.24
C SER A 139 3.05 16.62 33.02
N GLN A 140 4.25 16.09 33.21
CA GLN A 140 5.17 15.84 32.09
C GLN A 140 4.64 14.76 31.14
N GLN A 141 3.97 13.73 31.65
CA GLN A 141 3.34 12.70 30.81
C GLN A 141 2.21 13.28 29.96
N VAL A 142 1.34 14.13 30.53
CA VAL A 142 0.30 14.85 29.78
C VAL A 142 0.92 15.76 28.72
N SER A 143 1.93 16.56 29.07
CA SER A 143 2.62 17.44 28.13
C SER A 143 3.26 16.66 26.98
N ALA A 144 3.95 15.56 27.26
CA ALA A 144 4.54 14.69 26.23
C ALA A 144 3.48 14.11 25.30
N LEU A 145 2.34 13.66 25.84
CA LEU A 145 1.23 13.14 25.05
C LEU A 145 0.65 14.22 24.13
N LEU A 146 0.37 15.42 24.65
CA LEU A 146 -0.15 16.54 23.85
C LEU A 146 0.82 17.00 22.76
N ILE A 147 2.12 17.06 23.07
CA ILE A 147 3.16 17.38 22.09
C ILE A 147 3.21 16.30 21.00
N SER A 148 3.19 15.02 21.38
CA SER A 148 3.20 13.92 20.41
C SER A 148 1.99 13.95 19.49
N LEU A 149 0.80 14.28 20.03
CA LEU A 149 -0.43 14.45 19.27
C LEU A 149 -0.34 15.64 18.32
N ALA A 150 0.12 16.79 18.81
CA ALA A 150 0.27 18.01 18.00
C ALA A 150 1.23 17.79 16.82
N ILE A 151 2.40 17.18 17.08
CA ILE A 151 3.40 16.86 16.03
C ILE A 151 2.83 15.86 15.03
N SER A 152 2.17 14.81 15.49
CA SER A 152 1.59 13.78 14.60
C SER A 152 0.46 14.35 13.73
N CYS A 153 -0.40 15.19 14.30
CA CYS A 153 -1.45 15.92 13.56
C CYS A 153 -0.86 16.87 12.53
N LEU A 154 0.13 17.69 12.92
CA LEU A 154 0.77 18.65 12.02
C LEU A 154 1.50 17.93 10.87
N GLY A 155 2.33 16.93 11.19
CA GLY A 155 3.09 16.17 10.18
C GLY A 155 2.18 15.44 9.20
N THR A 156 1.15 14.76 9.70
CA THR A 156 0.15 14.08 8.85
C THR A 156 -0.63 15.10 8.03
N GLY A 157 -1.10 16.19 8.63
CA GLY A 157 -1.83 17.26 7.94
C GLY A 157 -1.03 17.89 6.79
N VAL A 158 0.24 18.25 7.04
CA VAL A 158 1.14 18.79 6.01
C VAL A 158 1.34 17.79 4.87
N SER A 159 1.57 16.52 5.18
CA SER A 159 1.76 15.49 4.15
C SER A 159 0.52 15.29 3.29
N TYR A 160 -0.67 15.23 3.90
CA TYR A 160 -1.92 15.07 3.14
C TYR A 160 -2.27 16.31 2.31
N LEU A 161 -2.01 17.52 2.82
CA LEU A 161 -2.13 18.76 2.05
C LEU A 161 -1.16 18.79 0.87
N TYR A 162 0.06 18.31 1.06
CA TYR A 162 1.04 18.16 -0.03
C TYR A 162 0.53 17.18 -1.09
N LEU A 163 0.06 15.99 -0.68
CA LEU A 163 -0.52 15.00 -1.59
C LEU A 163 -1.69 15.59 -2.39
N TRP A 164 -2.60 16.33 -1.74
CA TRP A 164 -3.74 16.94 -2.42
C TRP A 164 -3.32 18.02 -3.43
N LYS A 165 -2.32 18.84 -3.12
CA LYS A 165 -1.87 19.94 -3.98
C LYS A 165 -0.95 19.48 -5.12
N LYS A 166 -0.14 18.46 -4.90
CA LYS A 166 0.90 17.99 -5.84
C LYS A 166 0.57 16.68 -6.51
N GLU A 167 -0.50 16.00 -6.09
CA GLU A 167 -0.91 14.67 -6.56
C GLU A 167 0.20 13.61 -6.45
N LYS A 168 1.19 13.86 -5.58
CA LYS A 168 2.36 13.00 -5.34
C LYS A 168 2.63 12.92 -3.85
N PRO A 169 2.97 11.74 -3.31
CA PRO A 169 3.37 11.60 -1.91
C PRO A 169 4.75 12.22 -1.69
N LEU A 170 5.08 12.54 -0.43
CA LEU A 170 6.41 13.03 -0.05
C LEU A 170 7.47 11.93 -0.23
N LEU A 171 7.08 10.67 0.00
CA LEU A 171 7.92 9.51 -0.20
C LEU A 171 7.23 8.51 -1.13
N ASP A 172 7.82 8.24 -2.29
CA ASP A 172 7.38 7.17 -3.18
C ASP A 172 8.23 5.91 -2.96
N LEU A 173 7.67 4.95 -2.22
CA LEU A 173 8.28 3.64 -1.96
C LEU A 173 7.99 2.62 -3.05
N SER A 174 7.26 2.99 -4.11
CA SER A 174 6.85 2.05 -5.13
C SER A 174 8.03 1.58 -5.98
N LEU A 175 8.00 0.29 -6.35
CA LEU A 175 9.03 -0.27 -7.23
C LEU A 175 8.99 0.39 -8.62
N LEU A 176 7.79 0.77 -9.04
CA LEU A 176 7.45 1.36 -10.34
C LEU A 176 7.44 2.90 -10.33
N LYS A 177 8.27 3.52 -9.48
CA LYS A 177 8.34 4.99 -9.41
C LYS A 177 8.76 5.61 -10.75
N VAL A 178 8.22 6.79 -11.03
CA VAL A 178 8.55 7.57 -12.24
C VAL A 178 10.04 7.96 -12.23
N ASP A 179 10.62 8.06 -13.43
CA ASP A 179 12.03 8.35 -13.72
C ASP A 179 13.02 7.28 -13.22
N ARG A 180 12.54 6.07 -12.93
CA ARG A 180 13.39 4.90 -12.65
C ARG A 180 13.57 4.05 -13.91
N LEU A 181 14.76 3.47 -14.07
CA LEU A 181 15.02 2.43 -15.06
C LEU A 181 14.26 1.14 -14.73
N TRP A 182 13.60 0.58 -15.74
CA TRP A 182 12.98 -0.74 -15.69
C TRP A 182 14.03 -1.80 -15.32
N GLN A 183 13.64 -2.74 -14.46
CA GLN A 183 14.50 -3.88 -14.13
C GLN A 183 14.04 -5.11 -14.92
N PRO A 184 14.87 -5.68 -15.80
CA PRO A 184 14.49 -6.82 -16.63
C PRO A 184 14.02 -8.04 -15.83
N LYS A 185 14.58 -8.23 -14.62
CA LYS A 185 14.20 -9.31 -13.68
C LYS A 185 12.73 -9.28 -13.23
N TRP A 186 12.02 -8.18 -13.45
CA TRP A 186 10.61 -8.10 -13.08
C TRP A 186 9.69 -8.87 -14.05
N ILE A 187 10.08 -8.96 -15.32
CA ILE A 187 9.43 -9.76 -16.36
C ILE A 187 10.53 -10.36 -17.24
N GLU A 188 11.08 -11.50 -16.80
CA GLU A 188 12.26 -12.10 -17.45
C GLU A 188 11.97 -12.54 -18.90
N GLU A 189 10.77 -13.05 -19.15
CA GLU A 189 10.36 -13.56 -20.48
C GLU A 189 10.40 -12.49 -21.59
N TYR A 190 10.29 -11.21 -21.23
CA TYR A 190 10.29 -10.08 -22.18
C TYR A 190 11.37 -9.03 -21.88
N ALA A 191 12.38 -9.41 -21.09
CA ALA A 191 13.44 -8.55 -20.60
C ALA A 191 14.02 -7.61 -21.67
N ASP A 192 14.45 -8.16 -22.81
CA ASP A 192 15.11 -7.39 -23.86
C ASP A 192 14.15 -6.39 -24.52
N SER A 193 12.92 -6.82 -24.82
CA SER A 193 11.92 -6.00 -25.48
C SER A 193 11.46 -4.80 -24.63
N LEU A 194 11.50 -4.92 -23.30
CA LEU A 194 11.05 -3.88 -22.38
C LEU A 194 12.08 -2.77 -22.15
N THR A 195 13.29 -2.92 -22.69
CA THR A 195 14.35 -1.89 -22.60
C THR A 195 14.41 -0.94 -23.80
N THR A 196 13.69 -1.24 -24.88
CA THR A 196 13.76 -0.49 -26.15
C THR A 196 12.39 -0.07 -26.67
N GLY A 197 12.28 1.19 -27.12
CA GLY A 197 11.04 1.75 -27.66
C GLY A 197 9.99 2.03 -26.58
N ASP A 198 8.81 2.42 -27.03
CA ASP A 198 7.69 2.75 -26.16
C ASP A 198 6.88 1.50 -25.84
N LYS A 199 6.80 1.16 -24.56
CA LYS A 199 6.10 -0.05 -24.07
C LYS A 199 5.11 0.32 -22.97
N LEU A 200 3.95 -0.30 -23.00
CA LEU A 200 2.94 -0.17 -21.96
C LEU A 200 2.87 -1.49 -21.18
N VAL A 201 3.48 -1.50 -19.99
CA VAL A 201 3.42 -2.66 -19.09
C VAL A 201 2.19 -2.53 -18.18
N VAL A 202 1.35 -3.56 -18.13
CA VAL A 202 0.11 -3.53 -17.35
C VAL A 202 0.01 -4.71 -16.41
N PHE A 203 -0.26 -4.44 -15.14
CA PHE A 203 -0.49 -5.45 -14.11
C PHE A 203 -1.98 -5.62 -13.88
N LEU A 204 -2.47 -6.84 -14.10
CA LEU A 204 -3.88 -7.21 -14.04
C LEU A 204 -4.11 -8.33 -13.01
N MET A 205 -5.31 -8.36 -12.44
CA MET A 205 -5.74 -9.40 -11.52
C MET A 205 -7.08 -10.00 -11.96
N PRO A 206 -7.23 -11.33 -12.06
CA PRO A 206 -8.53 -11.92 -12.41
C PRO A 206 -9.59 -11.63 -11.35
N GLY A 207 -10.83 -11.39 -11.79
CA GLY A 207 -11.94 -10.96 -10.93
C GLY A 207 -12.06 -9.43 -10.75
N CYS A 208 -11.07 -8.66 -11.18
CA CYS A 208 -11.10 -7.20 -11.18
C CYS A 208 -12.01 -6.65 -12.30
N GLN A 209 -13.08 -5.94 -11.94
CA GLN A 209 -14.03 -5.38 -12.92
C GLN A 209 -13.39 -4.32 -13.82
N MET A 210 -12.58 -3.42 -13.26
CA MET A 210 -11.85 -2.39 -14.02
C MET A 210 -10.80 -2.98 -14.96
N CYS A 211 -10.21 -4.12 -14.61
CA CYS A 211 -9.26 -4.81 -15.48
C CYS A 211 -9.94 -5.27 -16.78
N LYS A 212 -11.23 -5.63 -16.73
CA LYS A 212 -11.99 -5.99 -17.93
C LYS A 212 -12.17 -4.82 -18.90
N SER A 213 -12.36 -3.59 -18.39
CA SER A 213 -12.46 -2.41 -19.26
C SER A 213 -11.12 -2.04 -19.87
N TRP A 214 -10.04 -2.13 -19.09
CA TRP A 214 -8.67 -1.94 -19.59
C TRP A 214 -8.33 -2.90 -20.73
N ILE A 215 -8.62 -4.20 -20.60
CA ILE A 215 -8.31 -5.19 -21.64
C ILE A 215 -8.90 -4.79 -22.99
N LYS A 216 -10.13 -4.27 -23.04
CA LYS A 216 -10.75 -3.83 -24.31
C LYS A 216 -9.92 -2.74 -24.99
N VAL A 217 -9.42 -1.78 -24.21
CA VAL A 217 -8.59 -0.67 -24.71
C VAL A 217 -7.22 -1.18 -25.12
N LEU A 218 -6.57 -2.00 -24.29
CA LEU A 218 -5.23 -2.53 -24.55
C LEU A 218 -5.14 -3.36 -25.84
N LYS A 219 -6.20 -4.10 -26.18
CA LYS A 219 -6.25 -4.83 -27.46
C LYS A 219 -6.22 -3.92 -28.68
N ILE A 220 -6.77 -2.72 -28.58
CA ILE A 220 -6.74 -1.69 -29.63
C ILE A 220 -5.36 -1.03 -29.67
N VAL A 221 -4.83 -0.68 -28.49
CA VAL A 221 -3.49 -0.06 -28.34
C VAL A 221 -2.43 -0.91 -29.01
N HIS A 222 -2.35 -2.21 -28.69
CA HIS A 222 -1.32 -3.09 -29.22
C HIS A 222 -1.41 -3.35 -30.73
N LYS A 223 -2.58 -3.15 -31.36
CA LYS A 223 -2.73 -3.30 -32.82
C LYS A 223 -2.26 -2.08 -33.60
N ARG A 224 -2.10 -0.95 -32.94
CA ARG A 224 -1.79 0.33 -33.57
C ARG A 224 -0.28 0.58 -33.53
N PRO A 225 0.39 0.71 -34.68
CA PRO A 225 1.84 0.89 -34.73
C PRO A 225 2.30 2.27 -34.21
N ASP A 226 1.39 3.24 -34.12
CA ASP A 226 1.64 4.58 -33.58
C ASP A 226 1.49 4.66 -32.05
N LEU A 227 1.18 3.53 -31.40
CA LEU A 227 0.97 3.41 -29.96
C LEU A 227 1.96 2.40 -29.35
N PRO A 228 2.23 2.47 -28.03
CA PRO A 228 3.17 1.56 -27.38
C PRO A 228 2.71 0.10 -27.43
N ASP A 229 3.65 -0.83 -27.57
CA ASP A 229 3.35 -2.26 -27.44
C ASP A 229 2.95 -2.60 -26.01
N VAL A 230 1.95 -3.47 -25.87
CA VAL A 230 1.44 -3.85 -24.56
C VAL A 230 2.07 -5.16 -24.09
N VAL A 231 2.52 -5.20 -22.85
CA VAL A 231 2.89 -6.44 -22.15
C VAL A 231 2.13 -6.48 -20.83
N ALA A 232 1.42 -7.58 -20.55
CA ALA A 232 0.63 -7.70 -19.33
C ALA A 232 1.21 -8.72 -18.36
N GLY A 233 1.28 -8.38 -17.07
CA GLY A 233 1.50 -9.34 -15.99
C GLY A 233 0.18 -9.69 -15.32
N VAL A 234 -0.11 -10.98 -15.14
CA VAL A 234 -1.34 -11.46 -14.48
C VAL A 234 -0.98 -12.25 -13.22
N ALA A 235 -1.59 -11.89 -12.09
CA ALA A 235 -1.34 -12.48 -10.78
C ALA A 235 -1.97 -13.89 -10.62
N ARG A 236 -1.51 -14.87 -11.40
CA ARG A 236 -2.01 -16.26 -11.42
C ARG A 236 -0.95 -17.27 -11.87
N THR A 237 -1.30 -18.55 -11.77
CA THR A 237 -0.53 -19.66 -12.35
C THR A 237 -0.54 -19.58 -13.89
N PRO A 238 0.48 -20.14 -14.58
CA PRO A 238 0.52 -20.17 -16.04
C PRO A 238 -0.73 -20.75 -16.70
N GLU A 239 -1.30 -21.80 -16.10
CA GLU A 239 -2.50 -22.47 -16.59
C GLU A 239 -3.73 -21.55 -16.53
N GLU A 240 -3.96 -20.92 -15.37
CA GLU A 240 -5.03 -19.93 -15.18
C GLU A 240 -4.86 -18.70 -16.09
N VAL A 241 -3.60 -18.32 -16.41
CA VAL A 241 -3.33 -17.22 -17.35
C VAL A 241 -3.70 -17.60 -18.77
N GLN A 242 -3.45 -18.83 -19.21
CA GLN A 242 -3.88 -19.30 -20.53
C GLN A 242 -5.40 -19.28 -20.65
N GLU A 243 -6.12 -19.76 -19.64
CA GLU A 243 -7.58 -19.66 -19.58
C GLU A 243 -8.05 -18.20 -19.65
N PHE A 244 -7.40 -17.30 -18.92
CA PHE A 244 -7.70 -15.87 -18.95
C PHE A 244 -7.47 -15.23 -20.33
N VAL A 245 -6.37 -15.57 -20.99
CA VAL A 245 -6.03 -15.11 -22.35
C VAL A 245 -7.10 -15.56 -23.35
N GLN A 246 -7.50 -16.83 -23.29
CA GLN A 246 -8.54 -17.38 -24.16
C GLN A 246 -9.90 -16.74 -23.88
N LEU A 247 -10.31 -16.64 -22.62
CA LEU A 247 -11.60 -16.08 -22.20
C LEU A 247 -11.81 -14.65 -22.69
N TYR A 248 -10.75 -13.82 -22.64
CA TYR A 248 -10.82 -12.42 -23.07
C TYR A 248 -10.36 -12.17 -24.50
N ASN A 249 -9.93 -13.23 -25.21
CA ASN A 249 -9.34 -13.19 -26.54
C ASN A 249 -8.26 -12.11 -26.63
N ILE A 250 -7.24 -12.23 -25.76
CA ILE A 250 -6.14 -11.28 -25.63
C ILE A 250 -5.16 -11.48 -26.79
N ASN A 251 -4.74 -10.38 -27.41
CA ASN A 251 -3.86 -10.38 -28.59
C ASN A 251 -2.47 -9.78 -28.32
N PHE A 252 -2.15 -9.52 -27.05
CA PHE A 252 -0.85 -8.99 -26.61
C PHE A 252 -0.19 -9.99 -25.65
N PRO A 253 1.14 -9.96 -25.51
CA PRO A 253 1.87 -10.78 -24.53
C PRO A 253 1.32 -10.71 -23.10
N VAL A 254 1.14 -11.89 -22.47
CA VAL A 254 0.71 -12.00 -21.08
C VAL A 254 1.61 -12.96 -20.32
N VAL A 255 2.18 -12.49 -19.21
CA VAL A 255 3.09 -13.23 -18.33
C VAL A 255 2.39 -13.57 -17.03
N ALA A 256 2.52 -14.84 -16.61
CA ALA A 256 2.08 -15.29 -15.31
C ALA A 256 3.04 -14.80 -14.21
N MET A 257 2.49 -14.21 -13.15
CA MET A 257 3.27 -13.71 -12.03
C MET A 257 2.71 -14.23 -10.71
N ASN A 258 3.61 -14.54 -9.79
CA ASN A 258 3.21 -14.90 -8.43
C ASN A 258 2.42 -13.73 -7.79
N PRO A 259 1.22 -13.96 -7.23
CA PRO A 259 0.40 -12.89 -6.66
C PRO A 259 1.07 -12.07 -5.55
N PHE A 260 1.92 -12.71 -4.74
CA PHE A 260 2.69 -12.05 -3.70
C PHE A 260 3.74 -11.12 -4.30
N VAL A 261 4.47 -11.59 -5.31
CA VAL A 261 5.45 -10.78 -6.05
C VAL A 261 4.75 -9.60 -6.74
N MET A 262 3.63 -9.86 -7.41
CA MET A 262 2.82 -8.83 -8.07
C MET A 262 2.38 -7.72 -7.11
N SER A 263 1.98 -8.09 -5.90
CA SER A 263 1.52 -7.13 -4.89
C SER A 263 2.61 -6.15 -4.42
N ARG A 264 3.89 -6.42 -4.71
CA ARG A 264 5.01 -5.51 -4.47
C ARG A 264 5.15 -4.44 -5.56
N PHE A 265 4.68 -4.74 -6.77
CA PHE A 265 4.72 -3.84 -7.93
C PHE A 265 3.47 -2.97 -7.99
N ALA A 266 2.31 -3.62 -7.91
CA ALA A 266 1.02 -3.00 -8.15
C ALA A 266 0.24 -2.81 -6.83
N GLU A 267 0.23 -1.57 -6.33
CA GLU A 267 -0.52 -1.18 -5.13
C GLU A 267 -2.03 -1.26 -5.35
N ALA A 268 -2.48 -1.14 -6.60
CA ALA A 268 -3.86 -1.30 -7.03
C ALA A 268 -3.90 -2.09 -8.35
N PHE A 269 -5.05 -2.65 -8.69
CA PHE A 269 -5.26 -3.29 -9.98
C PHE A 269 -6.45 -2.64 -10.69
N PRO A 270 -6.36 -2.35 -11.99
CA PRO A 270 -5.16 -2.46 -12.83
C PRO A 270 -4.10 -1.39 -12.49
N THR A 271 -2.83 -1.70 -12.73
CA THR A 271 -1.73 -0.71 -12.71
C THR A 271 -1.05 -0.70 -14.07
N GLY A 272 -0.91 0.47 -14.69
CA GLY A 272 -0.19 0.64 -15.96
C GLY A 272 1.11 1.41 -15.76
N VAL A 273 2.12 1.08 -16.54
CA VAL A 273 3.40 1.78 -16.57
C VAL A 273 3.81 2.01 -18.02
N LEU A 274 4.00 3.27 -18.39
CA LEU A 274 4.55 3.64 -19.69
C LEU A 274 6.07 3.70 -19.59
N LEU A 275 6.73 2.87 -20.39
CA LEU A 275 8.17 2.84 -20.56
C LEU A 275 8.53 3.54 -21.86
N GLU A 276 9.49 4.45 -21.81
CA GLU A 276 10.15 5.02 -22.98
C GLU A 276 11.62 4.63 -22.92
N ASN A 277 12.06 3.75 -23.82
CA ASN A 277 13.44 3.23 -23.85
C ASN A 277 13.90 2.69 -22.48
N GLY A 278 13.03 1.90 -21.84
CA GLY A 278 13.30 1.28 -20.55
C GLY A 278 13.23 2.23 -19.34
N ILE A 279 12.85 3.50 -19.51
CA ILE A 279 12.64 4.44 -18.40
C ILE A 279 11.14 4.54 -18.11
N ILE A 280 10.75 4.42 -16.83
CA ILE A 280 9.37 4.62 -16.40
C ILE A 280 9.02 6.11 -16.49
N ARG A 281 8.14 6.49 -17.41
CA ARG A 281 7.70 7.88 -17.57
C ARG A 281 6.37 8.17 -16.91
N GLU A 282 5.47 7.21 -16.96
CA GLU A 282 4.17 7.36 -16.33
C GLU A 282 3.79 6.09 -15.57
N LYS A 283 3.11 6.29 -14.43
CA LYS A 283 2.50 5.23 -13.62
C LYS A 283 1.03 5.57 -13.45
N TRP A 284 0.16 4.63 -13.79
CA TRP A 284 -1.30 4.79 -13.76
C TRP A 284 -1.90 3.79 -12.79
N LEU A 285 -2.70 4.28 -11.85
CA LEU A 285 -3.33 3.45 -10.82
C LEU A 285 -4.85 3.44 -11.04
N GLY A 286 -5.40 2.28 -11.41
CA GLY A 286 -6.83 2.06 -11.60
C GLY A 286 -7.39 2.65 -12.89
N VAL A 287 -7.18 3.94 -13.16
CA VAL A 287 -7.77 4.65 -14.30
C VAL A 287 -6.68 5.05 -15.30
N MET A 288 -6.96 4.92 -16.60
CA MET A 288 -6.06 5.41 -17.64
C MET A 288 -6.13 6.94 -17.72
N PRO A 289 -5.01 7.64 -17.97
CA PRO A 289 -5.03 9.09 -18.12
C PRO A 289 -5.91 9.52 -19.30
N LEU A 290 -6.67 10.59 -19.11
CA LEU A 290 -7.50 11.18 -20.16
C LEU A 290 -6.71 11.49 -21.43
N ALA A 291 -5.49 12.03 -21.29
CA ALA A 291 -4.62 12.35 -22.43
C ALA A 291 -4.26 11.10 -23.25
N PHE A 292 -4.03 9.95 -22.58
CA PHE A 292 -3.75 8.70 -23.25
C PHE A 292 -5.00 8.15 -23.96
N VAL A 293 -6.16 8.19 -23.30
CA VAL A 293 -7.43 7.76 -23.91
C VAL A 293 -7.79 8.60 -25.14
N GLN A 294 -7.54 9.92 -25.09
CA GLN A 294 -7.74 10.83 -26.22
C GLN A 294 -6.79 10.53 -27.40
N ARG A 295 -5.54 10.12 -27.15
CA ARG A 295 -4.64 9.63 -28.22
C ARG A 295 -5.22 8.42 -28.97
N ILE A 296 -5.90 7.52 -28.26
CA ILE A 296 -6.51 6.33 -28.85
C ILE A 296 -7.79 6.69 -29.62
N LYS A 297 -8.63 7.55 -29.04
CA LYS A 297 -9.88 8.04 -29.63
C LYS A 297 -9.99 9.56 -29.46
N PRO A 298 -9.60 10.34 -30.49
CA PRO A 298 -9.54 11.81 -30.41
C PRO A 298 -10.86 12.50 -30.05
N ASN A 299 -12.00 11.83 -30.27
CA ASN A 299 -13.33 12.40 -30.11
C ASN A 299 -14.08 11.94 -28.85
N LEU A 300 -13.44 11.27 -27.88
CA LEU A 300 -14.11 10.88 -26.63
C LEU A 300 -14.24 12.07 -25.67
N SER A 301 -15.47 12.32 -25.19
CA SER A 301 -15.73 13.36 -24.19
C SER A 301 -15.31 12.90 -22.79
N VAL A 302 -14.94 13.85 -21.91
CA VAL A 302 -14.47 13.57 -20.53
C VAL A 302 -15.50 12.75 -19.72
N ALA A 303 -16.80 12.92 -19.99
CA ALA A 303 -17.89 12.23 -19.29
C ALA A 303 -18.02 10.74 -19.67
N GLU A 304 -17.57 10.34 -20.85
CA GLU A 304 -17.63 8.95 -21.33
C GLU A 304 -16.46 8.12 -20.80
N VAL A 305 -15.29 8.75 -20.59
CA VAL A 305 -14.10 8.11 -20.01
C VAL A 305 -14.29 7.81 -18.53
N ALA A 306 -15.00 8.66 -17.78
CA ALA A 306 -15.30 8.42 -16.36
C ALA A 306 -16.24 7.21 -16.10
N LYS A 307 -16.90 6.69 -17.15
CA LYS A 307 -17.81 5.54 -17.08
C LYS A 307 -17.21 4.23 -17.62
N SER A 308 -16.01 4.26 -18.20
CA SER A 308 -15.29 3.10 -18.76
C SER A 308 -14.19 2.62 -17.84
#